data_AF-A0A134AUJ9-F1
#
_entry.id   AF-A0A134AUJ9-F1
#
_cell.length_a   1.000
_cell.length_b   1.000
_cell.length_c   1.000
_cell.angle_alpha   90.00
_cell.angle_beta   90.00
_cell.angle_gamma   90.00
#
_symmetry.space_group_name_H-M   'P 1'
#
loop_
_entity.id
_entity.type
_entity.pdbx_description
1 polymer ?
#
loop_
_entity_poly.entity_id
_entity_poly.type
_entity_poly.pdbx_seq_one_letter_code
_entity_poly.pdbx_strand_id
1 'polypeptide(L)'
;MKKKILTIFLVLIAAITLGACSANTTAYLDASQKVANWKGSKVSGQLEYNVEVKNPETKEVVKMKFPVSLTGEQVGKDKAHVLMNMDFTNLKKEIAKVSKSQKEIAGLNKDVPDKIKMDFYVKGNEVIMSKDIFALGNESFKNIKEGYISIADERNGLSPKAAQYFNSEEFKTDLIKLMDLASKGIKQEIDFKVEGNTYTLNASSDAIIDQFIKSADGVMKNWDAVSTSALAIVDKAGLPMTEEERKDFKELNKEYKAEDLKEAAKGIKEMIKGSNISQKTTFEENKVIQDLAMQFNFADFIKVSVKGKVNTVKDENVKINFPTSVKKLTTDEYMKLIMPNVTLVTVRVNGEDITFEDPEALPKIMNDRTMLAARAFYEKIGAKVDWNGKDRSVTVTKDKNKIVLKIDSNKALVNGKEVALDSPAVIVKDKTYIPVRFVSEAFGYKVKYDKNDGMPIVDIYNMTEKELEAKLAEIEKEENYKIIASMKTDLKDEEVVKNLKDLYEGEELNKLLAAKADLDKNPELLKKYQEENKKEMAAFLKEDKEEVKEEKADKKETKEVKEEKVAEKTEKSAEKVAKVLFSVVK
;
A
#
# COMPACT_ATOMS: atom_id res chain seq x y z
N MET A 1 9.84 -0.93 9.06
CA MET A 1 8.99 -0.17 10.01
C MET A 1 9.19 1.35 9.97
N LYS A 2 10.32 1.87 9.44
CA LYS A 2 10.43 3.27 8.95
C LYS A 2 9.22 3.75 8.15
N LYS A 3 8.63 2.89 7.31
CA LYS A 3 7.37 3.16 6.59
C LYS A 3 6.18 3.47 7.52
N LYS A 4 6.03 2.80 8.67
CA LYS A 4 4.95 3.06 9.65
C LYS A 4 5.19 4.40 10.37
N ILE A 5 6.41 4.67 10.81
CA ILE A 5 6.82 5.95 11.43
C ILE A 5 6.62 7.12 10.46
N LEU A 6 7.08 6.96 9.21
CA LEU A 6 6.89 7.91 8.13
C LEU A 6 5.40 8.11 7.83
N THR A 7 4.59 7.04 7.90
CA THR A 7 3.13 7.15 7.70
C THR A 7 2.49 7.99 8.80
N ILE A 8 2.83 7.77 10.08
CA ILE A 8 2.30 8.59 11.20
C ILE A 8 2.70 10.06 11.02
N PHE A 9 3.96 10.32 10.66
CA PHE A 9 4.45 11.66 10.36
C PHE A 9 3.69 12.30 9.18
N LEU A 10 3.53 11.59 8.07
CA LEU A 10 2.80 12.07 6.88
C LEU A 10 1.33 12.36 7.17
N VAL A 11 0.66 11.52 7.96
CA VAL A 11 -0.73 11.73 8.39
C VAL A 11 -0.85 12.99 9.24
N LEU A 12 0.07 13.20 10.18
CA LEU A 12 0.10 14.41 11.02
C LEU A 12 0.32 15.66 10.18
N ILE A 13 1.28 15.65 9.24
CA ILE A 13 1.51 16.77 8.33
C ILE A 13 0.30 17.02 7.44
N ALA A 14 -0.32 15.98 6.89
CA ALA A 14 -1.49 16.11 6.03
C ALA A 14 -2.66 16.76 6.77
N ALA A 15 -2.91 16.38 8.03
CA ALA A 15 -3.92 16.99 8.87
C ALA A 15 -3.67 18.49 9.07
N ILE A 16 -2.42 18.89 9.37
CA ILE A 16 -2.05 20.30 9.55
C ILE A 16 -2.13 21.07 8.23
N THR A 17 -1.75 20.43 7.12
CA THR A 17 -1.75 21.04 5.78
C THR A 17 -3.15 21.43 5.33
N LEU A 18 -4.13 20.58 5.62
CA LEU A 18 -5.55 20.83 5.35
C LEU A 18 -6.20 21.76 6.37
N GLY A 19 -5.40 22.27 7.31
CA GLY A 19 -5.85 23.32 8.19
C GLY A 19 -6.70 22.87 9.36
N ALA A 20 -6.55 21.62 9.78
CA ALA A 20 -7.36 20.99 10.82
C ALA A 20 -7.28 21.69 12.19
N CYS A 21 -6.32 22.61 12.40
CA CYS A 21 -6.13 23.33 13.66
C CYS A 21 -6.64 24.79 13.65
N SER A 22 -7.19 25.30 12.54
CA SER A 22 -7.71 26.69 12.51
C SER A 22 -9.08 26.80 13.18
N ALA A 23 -9.39 27.98 13.71
CA ALA A 23 -10.72 28.29 14.25
C ALA A 23 -11.84 28.07 13.22
N ASN A 24 -11.57 28.35 11.93
CA ASN A 24 -12.55 28.21 10.85
C ASN A 24 -12.80 26.73 10.51
N THR A 25 -11.75 25.90 10.48
CA THR A 25 -11.90 24.46 10.29
C THR A 25 -12.58 23.81 11.49
N THR A 26 -12.24 24.22 12.72
CA THR A 26 -12.95 23.76 13.93
C THR A 26 -14.44 24.10 13.84
N ALA A 27 -14.80 25.33 13.47
CA ALA A 27 -16.20 25.72 13.28
C ALA A 27 -16.89 24.90 12.17
N TYR A 28 -16.20 24.57 11.08
CA TYR A 28 -16.70 23.68 10.04
C TYR A 28 -16.94 22.24 10.55
N LEU A 29 -16.01 21.70 11.35
CA LEU A 29 -16.12 20.38 11.95
C LEU A 29 -17.28 20.32 12.96
N ASP A 30 -17.45 21.35 13.80
CA ASP A 30 -18.59 21.46 14.71
C ASP A 30 -19.93 21.49 13.97
N ALA A 31 -20.01 22.25 12.87
CA ALA A 31 -21.18 22.27 12.01
C ALA A 31 -21.45 20.90 11.37
N SER A 32 -20.41 20.23 10.88
CA SER A 32 -20.48 18.87 10.33
C SER A 32 -20.92 17.84 11.38
N GLN A 33 -20.45 17.97 12.63
CA GLN A 33 -20.82 17.08 13.72
C GLN A 33 -22.31 17.21 14.07
N LYS A 34 -22.89 18.41 14.00
CA LYS A 34 -24.35 18.61 14.18
C LYS A 34 -25.16 17.84 13.15
N VAL A 35 -24.69 17.80 11.90
CA VAL A 35 -25.30 17.02 10.81
C VAL A 35 -25.15 15.52 11.07
N ALA A 36 -23.95 15.08 11.47
CA ALA A 36 -23.69 13.68 11.81
C ALA A 36 -24.51 13.17 13.01
N ASN A 37 -25.01 14.09 13.85
CA ASN A 37 -25.90 13.77 14.98
C ASN A 37 -27.39 13.70 14.58
N TRP A 38 -27.76 13.94 13.30
CA TRP A 38 -29.12 13.73 12.84
C TRP A 38 -29.51 12.25 12.96
N LYS A 39 -30.76 11.98 13.38
CA LYS A 39 -31.27 10.59 13.48
C LYS A 39 -31.34 9.89 12.12
N GLY A 40 -31.57 10.66 11.06
CA GLY A 40 -31.49 10.17 9.70
C GLY A 40 -31.36 11.30 8.68
N SER A 41 -30.87 10.95 7.50
CA SER A 41 -30.72 11.88 6.38
C SER A 41 -30.79 11.17 5.03
N LYS A 42 -31.11 11.94 4.00
CA LYS A 42 -31.03 11.52 2.59
C LYS A 42 -30.00 12.37 1.88
N VAL A 43 -29.14 11.70 1.12
CA VAL A 43 -28.09 12.30 0.31
C VAL A 43 -28.48 12.17 -1.16
N SER A 44 -28.27 13.23 -1.93
CA SER A 44 -28.44 13.20 -3.38
C SER A 44 -27.45 14.13 -4.04
N GLY A 45 -26.87 13.73 -5.17
CA GLY A 45 -25.91 14.56 -5.86
C GLY A 45 -25.63 14.13 -7.28
N GLN A 46 -25.04 15.05 -8.03
CA GLN A 46 -24.53 14.80 -9.37
C GLN A 46 -23.13 15.38 -9.48
N LEU A 47 -22.21 14.56 -9.99
CA LEU A 47 -20.83 14.92 -10.30
C LEU A 47 -20.61 14.74 -11.80
N GLU A 48 -20.01 15.72 -12.45
CA GLU A 48 -19.56 15.65 -13.83
C GLU A 48 -18.04 15.47 -13.84
N TYR A 49 -17.59 14.32 -14.32
CA TYR A 49 -16.19 14.05 -14.57
C TYR A 49 -15.86 14.45 -16.01
N ASN A 50 -14.81 15.25 -16.16
CA ASN A 50 -14.31 15.76 -17.42
C ASN A 50 -12.83 15.38 -17.50
N VAL A 51 -12.48 14.48 -18.41
CA VAL A 51 -11.11 14.04 -18.68
C VAL A 51 -10.68 14.56 -20.04
N GLU A 52 -9.60 15.34 -20.09
CA GLU A 52 -8.96 15.78 -21.32
C GLU A 52 -7.61 15.08 -21.44
N VAL A 53 -7.39 14.39 -22.55
CA VAL A 53 -6.12 13.76 -22.89
C VAL A 53 -5.59 14.41 -24.15
N LYS A 54 -4.42 15.04 -24.06
CA LYS A 54 -3.72 15.64 -25.18
C LYS A 54 -2.65 14.68 -25.66
N ASN A 55 -2.69 14.31 -26.93
CA ASN A 55 -1.61 13.54 -27.52
C ASN A 55 -0.33 14.40 -27.58
N PRO A 56 0.79 13.96 -26.98
CA PRO A 56 2.01 14.76 -26.92
C PRO A 56 2.64 14.98 -28.30
N GLU A 57 2.40 14.08 -29.26
CA GLU A 57 2.96 14.10 -30.62
C GLU A 57 2.04 14.87 -31.58
N THR A 58 0.77 14.46 -31.68
CA THR A 58 -0.18 15.05 -32.66
C THR A 58 -0.80 16.35 -32.18
N LYS A 59 -0.67 16.68 -30.89
CA LYS A 59 -1.35 17.79 -30.19
C LYS A 59 -2.88 17.71 -30.19
N GLU A 60 -3.46 16.63 -30.71
CA GLU A 60 -4.90 16.36 -30.67
C GLU A 60 -5.37 16.21 -29.23
N VAL A 61 -6.55 16.75 -28.91
CA VAL A 61 -7.14 16.72 -27.57
C VAL A 61 -8.44 15.93 -27.61
N VAL A 62 -8.48 14.86 -26.84
CA VAL A 62 -9.68 14.04 -26.64
C VAL A 62 -10.32 14.46 -25.33
N LYS A 63 -11.60 14.85 -25.39
CA LYS A 63 -12.38 15.23 -24.20
C LYS A 63 -13.44 14.19 -23.94
N MET A 64 -13.39 13.61 -22.76
CA MET A 64 -14.29 12.56 -22.31
C MET A 64 -15.06 13.09 -21.11
N LYS A 65 -16.38 12.98 -21.17
CA LYS A 65 -17.27 13.36 -20.07
C LYS A 65 -18.08 12.16 -19.63
N PHE A 66 -18.19 11.95 -18.33
CA PHE A 66 -19.13 10.98 -17.79
C PHE A 66 -19.78 11.51 -16.51
N PRO A 67 -21.13 11.48 -16.43
CA PRO A 67 -21.85 11.86 -15.24
C PRO A 67 -21.83 10.72 -14.21
N VAL A 68 -21.79 11.11 -12.95
CA VAL A 68 -21.97 10.23 -11.80
C VAL A 68 -23.11 10.78 -10.97
N SER A 69 -24.14 9.97 -10.74
CA SER A 69 -25.22 10.29 -9.80
C SER A 69 -24.98 9.57 -8.49
N LEU A 70 -25.18 10.27 -7.38
CA LEU A 70 -25.10 9.74 -6.03
C LEU A 70 -26.47 9.87 -5.36
N THR A 71 -26.93 8.81 -4.72
CA THR A 71 -28.04 8.84 -3.77
C THR A 71 -27.65 8.06 -2.53
N GLY A 72 -28.15 8.45 -1.37
CA GLY A 72 -27.86 7.71 -0.15
C GLY A 72 -28.81 8.02 0.97
N GLU A 73 -28.72 7.19 2.00
CA GLU A 73 -29.53 7.20 3.20
C GLU A 73 -28.62 6.97 4.39
N GLN A 74 -28.85 7.68 5.48
CA GLN A 74 -28.13 7.52 6.74
C GLN A 74 -29.15 7.34 7.87
N VAL A 75 -28.86 6.43 8.80
CA VAL A 75 -29.64 6.24 10.03
C VAL A 75 -28.66 6.22 11.22
N GLY A 76 -28.71 7.27 12.04
CA GLY A 76 -27.74 7.49 13.10
C GLY A 76 -26.30 7.59 12.57
N LYS A 77 -25.32 7.18 13.38
CA LYS A 77 -23.89 7.24 13.03
C LYS A 77 -23.35 5.97 12.37
N ASP A 78 -24.09 4.87 12.52
CA ASP A 78 -23.52 3.54 12.27
C ASP A 78 -24.16 2.85 11.06
N LYS A 79 -25.16 3.46 10.41
CA LYS A 79 -25.84 2.87 9.26
C LYS A 79 -25.91 3.84 8.12
N ALA A 80 -25.44 3.40 6.96
CA ALA A 80 -25.56 4.13 5.72
C ALA A 80 -25.85 3.18 4.55
N HIS A 81 -26.51 3.70 3.53
CA HIS A 81 -26.65 3.08 2.22
C HIS A 81 -26.31 4.15 1.19
N VAL A 82 -25.40 3.83 0.28
CA VAL A 82 -24.92 4.73 -0.75
C VAL A 82 -24.97 4.02 -2.08
N LEU A 83 -25.69 4.64 -3.01
CA LEU A 83 -25.84 4.19 -4.38
C LEU A 83 -25.20 5.21 -5.31
N MET A 84 -24.18 4.77 -6.05
CA MET A 84 -23.55 5.53 -7.13
C MET A 84 -23.83 4.87 -8.47
N ASN A 85 -24.26 5.68 -9.44
CA ASN A 85 -24.42 5.22 -10.82
C ASN A 85 -23.44 6.00 -11.70
N MET A 86 -22.66 5.26 -12.49
CA MET A 86 -21.69 5.79 -13.43
C MET A 86 -22.08 5.38 -14.85
N ASP A 87 -22.04 6.32 -15.79
CA ASP A 87 -22.35 6.06 -17.21
C ASP A 87 -21.10 6.27 -18.08
N PHE A 88 -20.53 5.17 -18.54
CA PHE A 88 -19.33 5.13 -19.38
C PHE A 88 -19.64 5.13 -20.88
N THR A 89 -20.91 5.19 -21.28
CA THR A 89 -21.32 5.13 -22.70
C THR A 89 -20.60 6.19 -23.55
N ASN A 90 -20.56 7.42 -23.04
CA ASN A 90 -19.89 8.53 -23.72
C ASN A 90 -18.36 8.37 -23.71
N LEU A 91 -17.79 7.90 -22.59
CA LEU A 91 -16.35 7.60 -22.50
C LEU A 91 -15.94 6.61 -23.61
N LYS A 92 -16.65 5.49 -23.72
CA LYS A 92 -16.37 4.47 -24.73
C LYS A 92 -16.51 5.01 -26.16
N LYS A 93 -17.54 5.82 -26.41
CA LYS A 93 -17.77 6.45 -27.72
C LYS A 93 -16.61 7.35 -28.13
N GLU A 94 -16.12 8.19 -27.22
CA GLU A 94 -14.99 9.08 -27.52
C GLU A 94 -13.67 8.31 -27.69
N ILE A 95 -13.42 7.26 -26.88
CA ILE A 95 -12.25 6.38 -27.06
C ILE A 95 -12.30 5.67 -28.42
N ALA A 96 -13.47 5.18 -28.84
CA ALA A 96 -13.64 4.50 -30.12
C ALA A 96 -13.36 5.39 -31.35
N LYS A 97 -13.49 6.72 -31.23
CA LYS A 97 -13.16 7.64 -32.32
C LYS A 97 -11.65 7.81 -32.51
N VAL A 98 -10.88 7.64 -31.44
CA VAL A 98 -9.42 7.88 -31.46
C VAL A 98 -8.59 6.60 -31.46
N SER A 99 -9.15 5.47 -31.03
CA SER A 99 -8.51 4.17 -31.18
C SER A 99 -8.55 3.74 -32.65
N LYS A 100 -7.38 3.42 -33.19
CA LYS A 100 -7.22 2.85 -34.53
C LYS A 100 -7.34 1.31 -34.52
N SER A 101 -7.58 0.70 -33.36
CA SER A 101 -7.56 -0.75 -33.16
C SER A 101 -8.96 -1.26 -32.81
N GLN A 102 -9.57 -1.98 -33.75
CA GLN A 102 -10.87 -2.62 -33.54
C GLN A 102 -10.83 -3.69 -32.44
N LYS A 103 -9.65 -4.28 -32.20
CA LYS A 103 -9.41 -5.25 -31.12
C LYS A 103 -9.43 -4.57 -29.74
N GLU A 104 -8.89 -3.36 -29.61
CA GLU A 104 -8.94 -2.58 -28.36
C GLU A 104 -10.36 -2.13 -28.04
N ILE A 105 -11.10 -1.67 -29.05
CA ILE A 105 -12.51 -1.28 -28.89
C ILE A 105 -13.35 -2.48 -28.43
N ALA A 106 -13.12 -3.65 -29.02
CA ALA A 106 -13.79 -4.89 -28.62
C ALA A 106 -13.43 -5.30 -27.18
N GLY A 107 -12.16 -5.17 -26.77
CA GLY A 107 -11.72 -5.40 -25.39
C GLY A 107 -12.36 -4.45 -24.39
N LEU A 108 -12.34 -3.14 -24.67
CA LEU A 108 -12.97 -2.12 -23.83
C LEU A 108 -14.47 -2.39 -23.64
N ASN A 109 -15.18 -2.75 -24.71
CA ASN A 109 -16.61 -3.05 -24.65
C ASN A 109 -16.91 -4.34 -23.87
N LYS A 110 -15.99 -5.30 -23.89
CA LYS A 110 -16.09 -6.55 -23.13
C LYS A 110 -15.82 -6.31 -21.63
N ASP A 111 -14.80 -5.52 -21.32
CA ASP A 111 -14.25 -5.43 -19.96
C ASP A 111 -14.89 -4.32 -19.11
N VAL A 112 -15.51 -3.33 -19.75
CA VAL A 112 -16.16 -2.20 -19.09
C VAL A 112 -17.64 -2.24 -19.45
N PRO A 113 -18.57 -2.33 -18.49
CA PRO A 113 -19.99 -2.16 -18.78
C PRO A 113 -20.32 -0.71 -19.20
N ASP A 114 -21.42 -0.49 -19.93
CA ASP A 114 -21.87 0.87 -20.26
C ASP A 114 -22.28 1.66 -19.01
N LYS A 115 -22.87 0.96 -18.04
CA LYS A 115 -23.31 1.53 -16.76
C LYS A 115 -22.81 0.65 -15.65
N ILE A 116 -22.27 1.29 -14.61
CA ILE A 116 -21.83 0.61 -13.39
C ILE A 116 -22.65 1.16 -12.24
N LYS A 117 -23.28 0.24 -11.52
CA LYS A 117 -23.98 0.51 -10.28
C LYS A 117 -23.06 0.09 -9.14
N MET A 118 -22.66 1.05 -8.31
CA MET A 118 -21.91 0.77 -7.09
C MET A 118 -22.82 1.00 -5.90
N ASP A 119 -23.16 -0.08 -5.21
CA ASP A 119 -24.16 -0.10 -4.15
C ASP A 119 -23.48 -0.57 -2.85
N PHE A 120 -23.42 0.34 -1.88
CA PHE A 120 -22.67 0.20 -0.63
C PHE A 120 -23.61 0.30 0.56
N TYR A 121 -23.42 -0.57 1.54
CA TYR A 121 -24.05 -0.46 2.85
C TYR A 121 -22.99 -0.46 3.94
N VAL A 122 -23.21 0.35 4.97
CA VAL A 122 -22.41 0.37 6.19
C VAL A 122 -23.32 -0.03 7.34
N LYS A 123 -22.86 -0.97 8.17
CA LYS A 123 -23.55 -1.43 9.37
C LYS A 123 -22.53 -1.60 10.50
N GLY A 124 -22.38 -0.58 11.34
CA GLY A 124 -21.28 -0.47 12.29
C GLY A 124 -19.96 -0.48 11.53
N ASN A 125 -19.11 -1.48 11.80
CA ASN A 125 -17.83 -1.66 11.13
C ASN A 125 -17.91 -2.55 9.86
N GLU A 126 -19.07 -3.15 9.57
CA GLU A 126 -19.23 -4.00 8.39
C GLU A 126 -19.53 -3.13 7.15
N VAL A 127 -18.68 -3.23 6.13
CA VAL A 127 -18.92 -2.64 4.81
C VAL A 127 -19.38 -3.74 3.87
N ILE A 128 -20.56 -3.56 3.30
CA ILE A 128 -21.20 -4.48 2.35
C ILE A 128 -21.22 -3.80 0.98
N MET A 129 -20.73 -4.50 -0.04
CA MET A 129 -20.55 -3.96 -1.39
C MET A 129 -21.23 -4.86 -2.41
N SER A 130 -21.93 -4.28 -3.39
CA SER A 130 -22.44 -5.04 -4.52
C SER A 130 -21.30 -5.68 -5.31
N LYS A 131 -21.47 -6.94 -5.69
CA LYS A 131 -20.50 -7.68 -6.51
C LYS A 131 -20.20 -6.97 -7.85
N ASP A 132 -21.15 -6.22 -8.38
CA ASP A 132 -21.03 -5.47 -9.64
C ASP A 132 -19.89 -4.44 -9.64
N ILE A 133 -19.46 -3.96 -8.46
CA ILE A 133 -18.27 -3.09 -8.32
C ILE A 133 -17.02 -3.79 -8.87
N PHE A 134 -16.96 -5.11 -8.76
CA PHE A 134 -15.82 -5.93 -9.19
C PHE A 134 -15.98 -6.50 -10.59
N ALA A 135 -17.06 -6.14 -11.30
CA ALA A 135 -17.26 -6.53 -12.70
C ALA A 135 -16.24 -5.90 -13.65
N LEU A 136 -15.50 -4.87 -13.20
CA LEU A 136 -14.38 -4.28 -13.92
C LEU A 136 -13.15 -5.21 -13.90
N GLY A 137 -12.97 -5.97 -14.99
CA GLY A 137 -11.71 -6.61 -15.33
C GLY A 137 -11.23 -7.76 -14.40
N ASN A 138 -12.09 -8.34 -13.56
CA ASN A 138 -11.71 -9.46 -12.70
C ASN A 138 -12.73 -10.60 -12.69
N GLU A 139 -12.39 -11.73 -13.31
CA GLU A 139 -13.26 -12.91 -13.36
C GLU A 139 -13.37 -13.64 -12.00
N SER A 140 -12.47 -13.36 -11.05
CA SER A 140 -12.44 -14.04 -9.74
C SER A 140 -13.73 -13.89 -8.95
N PHE A 141 -14.48 -12.80 -9.17
CA PHE A 141 -15.75 -12.55 -8.49
C PHE A 141 -16.94 -13.27 -9.14
N LYS A 142 -16.80 -13.82 -10.36
CA LYS A 142 -17.89 -14.52 -11.07
C LYS A 142 -18.39 -15.76 -10.32
N ASN A 143 -17.52 -16.39 -9.51
CA ASN A 143 -17.84 -17.60 -8.76
C ASN A 143 -18.61 -17.34 -7.46
N ILE A 144 -18.73 -16.08 -7.03
CA ILE A 144 -19.55 -15.70 -5.88
C ILE A 144 -21.02 -15.67 -6.32
N LYS A 145 -21.85 -16.51 -5.70
CA LYS A 145 -23.28 -16.64 -6.07
C LYS A 145 -24.10 -15.49 -5.52
N GLU A 146 -23.67 -14.93 -4.39
CA GLU A 146 -24.29 -13.81 -3.71
C GLU A 146 -24.23 -12.52 -4.54
N GLY A 147 -25.21 -11.65 -4.34
CA GLY A 147 -25.26 -10.33 -4.99
C GLY A 147 -24.31 -9.32 -4.35
N TYR A 148 -23.95 -9.55 -3.09
CA TYR A 148 -23.11 -8.67 -2.29
C TYR A 148 -21.98 -9.45 -1.62
N ILE A 149 -20.89 -8.76 -1.35
CA ILE A 149 -19.82 -9.24 -0.47
C ILE A 149 -19.75 -8.33 0.75
N SER A 150 -19.32 -8.87 1.90
CA SER A 150 -18.83 -8.05 3.00
C SER A 150 -17.44 -8.51 3.39
N ILE A 151 -16.59 -7.55 3.72
CA ILE A 151 -15.28 -7.83 4.28
C ILE A 151 -15.49 -7.80 5.78
N ALA A 152 -15.30 -8.96 6.42
CA ALA A 152 -15.30 -9.00 7.87
C ALA A 152 -14.11 -8.16 8.34
N ASP A 153 -14.40 -7.09 9.08
CA ASP A 153 -13.37 -6.39 9.86
C ASP A 153 -12.91 -7.35 10.95
N GLU A 154 -11.94 -8.20 10.62
CA GLU A 154 -11.09 -8.87 11.59
C GLU A 154 -10.22 -7.79 12.25
N ARG A 155 -10.86 -6.85 12.96
CA ARG A 155 -10.31 -5.69 13.66
C ARG A 155 -8.87 -5.43 13.27
N ASN A 156 -8.59 -4.93 12.07
CA ASN A 156 -7.24 -4.69 11.49
C ASN A 156 -6.06 -4.87 12.47
N GLY A 157 -5.70 -6.09 12.88
CA GLY A 157 -4.69 -6.34 13.92
C GLY A 157 -4.74 -5.46 15.20
N LEU A 158 -5.85 -4.79 15.52
CA LEU A 158 -5.97 -3.89 16.67
C LEU A 158 -6.49 -4.67 17.88
N SER A 159 -5.74 -4.60 18.98
CA SER A 159 -6.15 -5.21 20.24
C SER A 159 -7.49 -4.63 20.74
N PRO A 160 -8.28 -5.38 21.52
CA PRO A 160 -9.50 -4.85 22.14
C PRO A 160 -9.26 -3.56 22.94
N LYS A 161 -8.08 -3.45 23.57
CA LYS A 161 -7.64 -2.26 24.31
C LYS A 161 -7.45 -1.05 23.38
N ALA A 162 -6.77 -1.23 22.23
CA ALA A 162 -6.59 -0.18 21.25
C ALA A 162 -7.94 0.31 20.69
N ALA A 163 -8.83 -0.63 20.36
CA ALA A 163 -10.17 -0.31 19.87
C ALA A 163 -11.00 0.47 20.91
N GLN A 164 -10.92 0.11 22.18
CA GLN A 164 -11.61 0.84 23.24
C GLN A 164 -11.04 2.25 23.43
N TYR A 165 -9.71 2.39 23.43
CA TYR A 165 -9.06 3.69 23.59
C TYR A 165 -9.35 4.63 22.42
N PHE A 166 -9.22 4.20 21.17
CA PHE A 166 -9.48 5.06 20.00
C PHE A 166 -10.92 5.53 19.87
N ASN A 167 -11.87 4.87 20.53
CA ASN A 167 -13.27 5.30 20.61
C ASN A 167 -13.59 6.17 21.84
N SER A 168 -12.61 6.47 22.68
CA SER A 168 -12.80 7.21 23.94
C SER A 168 -12.69 8.73 23.77
N GLU A 169 -13.30 9.48 24.69
CA GLU A 169 -13.08 10.94 24.82
C GLU A 169 -11.64 11.28 25.23
N GLU A 170 -10.96 10.35 25.91
CA GLU A 170 -9.55 10.48 26.27
C GLU A 170 -8.67 10.56 25.02
N PHE A 171 -8.86 9.65 24.05
CA PHE A 171 -8.13 9.69 22.78
C PHE A 171 -8.36 10.99 22.01
N LYS A 172 -9.60 11.51 21.98
CA LYS A 172 -9.87 12.81 21.34
C LYS A 172 -9.06 13.93 22.00
N THR A 173 -8.98 13.94 23.32
CA THR A 173 -8.21 14.93 24.08
C THR A 173 -6.71 14.81 23.79
N ASP A 174 -6.18 13.58 23.80
CA ASP A 174 -4.77 13.33 23.49
C ASP A 174 -4.42 13.70 22.04
N LEU A 175 -5.32 13.42 21.10
CA LEU A 175 -5.16 13.77 19.68
C LEU A 175 -5.15 15.29 19.48
N ILE A 176 -6.07 16.04 20.11
CA ILE A 176 -6.07 17.50 20.08
C ILE A 176 -4.76 18.06 20.62
N LYS A 177 -4.30 17.55 21.77
CA LYS A 177 -3.01 17.96 22.36
C LYS A 177 -1.84 17.68 21.41
N LEU A 178 -1.79 16.51 20.78
CA LEU A 178 -0.76 16.17 19.80
C LEU A 178 -0.78 17.16 18.63
N MET A 179 -1.96 17.46 18.09
CA MET A 179 -2.13 18.40 16.99
C MET A 179 -1.69 19.81 17.37
N ASP A 180 -2.05 20.31 18.55
CA ASP A 180 -1.64 21.63 19.05
C ASP A 180 -0.12 21.76 19.17
N LEU A 181 0.54 20.72 19.69
CA LEU A 181 2.00 20.65 19.78
C LEU A 181 2.64 20.64 18.39
N ALA A 182 2.06 19.86 17.47
CA ALA A 182 2.57 19.72 16.12
C ALA A 182 2.42 21.02 15.31
N SER A 183 1.28 21.71 15.41
CA SER A 183 1.02 22.96 14.69
C SER A 183 1.58 24.21 15.36
N LYS A 184 2.22 24.10 16.53
CA LYS A 184 2.73 25.25 17.28
C LYS A 184 3.68 26.11 16.44
N GLY A 185 3.34 27.38 16.26
CA GLY A 185 4.15 28.33 15.48
C GLY A 185 4.08 28.14 13.96
N ILE A 186 3.26 27.20 13.47
CA ILE A 186 2.99 27.01 12.05
C ILE A 186 1.85 27.95 11.66
N LYS A 187 2.15 28.94 10.80
CA LYS A 187 1.10 29.80 10.26
C LYS A 187 0.40 29.06 9.13
N GLN A 188 -0.90 28.89 9.28
CA GLN A 188 -1.74 28.25 8.29
C GLN A 188 -2.13 29.25 7.19
N GLU A 189 -1.88 28.88 5.94
CA GLU A 189 -2.20 29.72 4.77
C GLU A 189 -3.43 29.22 4.00
N ILE A 190 -3.74 27.92 4.13
CA ILE A 190 -4.92 27.28 3.56
C ILE A 190 -5.95 27.12 4.66
N ASP A 191 -7.07 27.83 4.56
CA ASP A 191 -8.13 27.77 5.56
C ASP A 191 -9.50 28.02 4.92
N PHE A 192 -10.56 27.67 5.64
CA PHE A 192 -11.92 28.03 5.24
C PHE A 192 -12.14 29.53 5.35
N LYS A 193 -12.66 30.11 4.28
CA LYS A 193 -13.34 31.41 4.34
C LYS A 193 -14.75 31.17 4.87
N VAL A 194 -15.09 31.82 5.99
CA VAL A 194 -16.40 31.69 6.64
C VAL A 194 -17.25 32.92 6.36
N GLU A 195 -18.44 32.70 5.79
CA GLU A 195 -19.46 33.70 5.52
C GLU A 195 -20.79 33.21 6.11
N GLY A 196 -21.08 33.59 7.36
CA GLY A 196 -22.24 33.08 8.09
C GLY A 196 -22.16 31.57 8.32
N ASN A 197 -23.12 30.82 7.77
CA ASN A 197 -23.17 29.36 7.82
C ASN A 197 -22.52 28.67 6.60
N THR A 198 -21.80 29.44 5.78
CA THR A 198 -21.16 28.97 4.55
C THR A 198 -19.64 28.98 4.71
N TYR A 199 -19.02 27.86 4.35
CA TYR A 199 -17.59 27.59 4.48
C TYR A 199 -17.03 27.29 3.10
N THR A 200 -16.08 28.10 2.64
CA THR A 200 -15.45 27.93 1.32
C THR A 200 -13.96 27.69 1.47
N LEU A 201 -13.47 26.58 0.95
CA LEU A 201 -12.05 26.24 0.85
C LEU A 201 -11.62 26.31 -0.61
N ASN A 202 -10.59 27.08 -0.90
CA ASN A 202 -9.95 27.11 -2.22
C ASN A 202 -8.44 26.93 -2.03
N ALA A 203 -7.85 26.01 -2.79
CA ALA A 203 -6.42 25.79 -2.74
C ALA A 203 -5.88 25.36 -4.12
N SER A 204 -4.73 25.91 -4.51
CA SER A 204 -3.97 25.39 -5.65
C SER A 204 -3.04 24.27 -5.19
N SER A 205 -2.60 23.42 -6.13
CA SER A 205 -1.55 22.43 -5.84
C SER A 205 -0.29 23.05 -5.24
N ASP A 206 0.12 24.22 -5.75
CA ASP A 206 1.33 24.90 -5.29
C ASP A 206 1.19 25.34 -3.84
N ALA A 207 0.03 25.93 -3.49
CA ALA A 207 -0.26 26.32 -2.11
C ALA A 207 -0.29 25.11 -1.18
N ILE A 208 -0.90 23.99 -1.61
CA ILE A 208 -0.96 22.75 -0.81
C ILE A 208 0.44 22.21 -0.57
N ILE A 209 1.28 22.14 -1.61
CA ILE A 209 2.66 21.66 -1.49
C ILE A 209 3.49 22.60 -0.61
N ASP A 210 3.35 23.92 -0.76
CA ASP A 210 4.05 24.89 0.07
C ASP A 210 3.63 24.82 1.53
N GLN A 211 2.33 24.71 1.80
CA GLN A 211 1.81 24.51 3.15
C GLN A 211 2.27 23.16 3.72
N PHE A 212 2.35 22.10 2.92
CA PHE A 212 2.87 20.79 3.34
C PHE A 212 4.33 20.88 3.77
N ILE A 213 5.19 21.51 2.96
CA ILE A 213 6.61 21.70 3.28
C ILE A 213 6.75 22.53 4.57
N LYS A 214 6.01 23.64 4.69
CA LYS A 214 6.00 24.47 5.90
C LYS A 214 5.53 23.69 7.13
N SER A 215 4.52 22.84 6.96
CA SER A 215 3.96 22.03 8.04
C SER A 215 4.95 20.95 8.46
N ALA A 216 5.59 20.27 7.52
CA ALA A 216 6.66 19.31 7.78
C ALA A 216 7.83 19.97 8.54
N ASP A 217 8.33 21.11 8.05
CA ASP A 217 9.40 21.86 8.71
C ASP A 217 9.01 22.29 10.14
N GLY A 218 7.78 22.72 10.34
CA GLY A 218 7.27 23.14 11.65
C GLY A 218 7.12 21.97 12.63
N VAL A 219 6.54 20.86 12.18
CA VAL A 219 6.40 19.65 12.99
C VAL A 219 7.77 19.13 13.41
N MET A 220 8.75 19.14 12.51
CA MET A 220 10.11 18.68 12.81
C MET A 220 10.86 19.59 13.79
N LYS A 221 10.57 20.90 13.81
CA LYS A 221 11.06 21.82 14.85
C LYS A 221 10.44 21.55 16.22
N ASN A 222 9.19 21.08 16.25
CA ASN A 222 8.47 20.75 17.48
C ASN A 222 8.61 19.26 17.88
N TRP A 223 9.43 18.50 17.16
CA TRP A 223 9.38 17.04 17.16
C TRP A 223 9.61 16.40 18.52
N ASP A 224 10.44 16.97 19.38
CA ASP A 224 10.70 16.40 20.71
C ASP A 224 9.41 16.32 21.55
N ALA A 225 8.57 17.35 21.48
CA ALA A 225 7.28 17.38 22.17
C ALA A 225 6.23 16.53 21.44
N VAL A 226 6.22 16.59 20.10
CA VAL A 226 5.30 15.82 19.24
C VAL A 226 5.51 14.32 19.43
N SER A 227 6.74 13.86 19.31
CA SER A 227 7.12 12.46 19.48
C SER A 227 6.79 11.95 20.89
N THR A 228 7.06 12.75 21.93
CA THR A 228 6.68 12.41 23.30
C THR A 228 5.16 12.25 23.45
N SER A 229 4.37 13.17 22.87
CA SER A 229 2.91 13.10 22.95
C SER A 229 2.32 11.94 22.12
N ALA A 230 2.90 11.66 20.94
CA ALA A 230 2.48 10.56 20.10
C ALA A 230 2.81 9.19 20.75
N LEU A 231 3.95 9.07 21.43
CA LEU A 231 4.30 7.86 22.17
C LEU A 231 3.36 7.60 23.36
N ALA A 232 2.89 8.65 24.04
CA ALA A 232 1.87 8.50 25.07
C ALA A 232 0.56 7.92 24.52
N ILE A 233 0.16 8.30 23.30
CA ILE A 233 -1.01 7.71 22.62
C ILE A 233 -0.76 6.23 22.29
N VAL A 234 0.43 5.88 21.81
CA VAL A 234 0.86 4.49 21.54
C VAL A 234 0.75 3.64 22.81
N ASP A 235 1.22 4.15 23.95
CA ASP A 235 1.16 3.47 25.26
C ASP A 235 -0.27 3.22 25.73
N LYS A 236 -1.11 4.26 25.66
CA LYS A 236 -2.52 4.19 26.06
C LYS A 236 -3.31 3.23 25.17
N ALA A 237 -3.06 3.26 23.87
CA ALA A 237 -3.64 2.33 22.90
C ALA A 237 -3.13 0.89 23.11
N GLY A 238 -2.01 0.69 23.79
CA GLY A 238 -1.36 -0.61 23.91
C GLY A 238 -0.88 -1.13 22.56
N LEU A 239 -0.42 -0.23 21.69
CA LEU A 239 0.20 -0.61 20.42
C LEU A 239 1.62 -1.11 20.70
N PRO A 240 2.01 -2.28 20.17
CA PRO A 240 3.36 -2.80 20.35
C PRO A 240 4.34 -1.87 19.62
N MET A 241 5.34 -1.37 20.35
CA MET A 241 6.45 -0.58 19.81
C MET A 241 7.69 -0.88 20.65
N THR A 242 8.72 -1.41 20.01
CA THR A 242 10.01 -1.65 20.68
C THR A 242 10.65 -0.31 21.01
N GLU A 243 11.63 -0.32 21.87
CA GLU A 243 12.18 0.94 22.38
C GLU A 243 13.28 1.51 21.53
N GLU A 244 13.88 0.63 20.74
CA GLU A 244 14.62 1.05 19.59
C GLU A 244 13.73 1.79 18.60
N GLU A 245 12.52 1.30 18.33
CA GLU A 245 11.55 2.04 17.50
C GLU A 245 11.12 3.35 18.17
N ARG A 246 10.93 3.39 19.49
CA ARG A 246 10.61 4.63 20.24
C ARG A 246 11.75 5.63 20.18
N LYS A 247 12.99 5.15 20.27
CA LYS A 247 14.20 5.96 20.15
C LYS A 247 14.33 6.52 18.74
N ASP A 248 14.24 5.66 17.71
CA ASP A 248 14.29 6.08 16.32
C ASP A 248 13.18 7.08 15.99
N PHE A 249 11.96 6.83 16.51
CA PHE A 249 10.85 7.75 16.38
C PHE A 249 11.14 9.10 17.04
N LYS A 250 11.72 9.13 18.25
CA LYS A 250 12.15 10.39 18.91
C LYS A 250 13.26 11.11 18.15
N GLU A 251 14.17 10.38 17.50
CA GLU A 251 15.32 10.92 16.79
C GLU A 251 15.06 11.24 15.31
N LEU A 252 13.85 11.02 14.80
CA LEU A 252 13.48 11.26 13.39
C LEU A 252 13.83 12.67 12.90
N ASN A 253 13.75 13.68 13.77
CA ASN A 253 14.13 15.06 13.45
C ASN A 253 15.61 15.24 13.10
N LYS A 254 16.49 14.35 13.56
CA LYS A 254 17.94 14.40 13.28
C LYS A 254 18.27 13.97 11.86
N GLU A 255 17.44 13.13 11.26
CA GLU A 255 17.63 12.63 9.89
C GLU A 255 16.96 13.52 8.84
N TYR A 256 16.02 14.36 9.26
CA TYR A 256 15.27 15.24 8.39
C TYR A 256 16.10 16.41 7.86
N LYS A 257 16.01 16.61 6.55
CA LYS A 257 16.59 17.77 5.86
C LYS A 257 15.50 18.46 5.05
N ALA A 258 15.26 19.74 5.37
CA ALA A 258 14.26 20.54 4.69
C ALA A 258 14.56 20.69 3.19
N GLU A 259 15.84 20.72 2.82
CA GLU A 259 16.32 20.83 1.45
C GLU A 259 15.94 19.63 0.60
N ASP A 260 16.03 18.42 1.16
CA ASP A 260 15.68 17.18 0.46
C ASP A 260 14.18 17.15 0.13
N LEU A 261 13.33 17.58 1.09
CA LEU A 261 11.89 17.70 0.88
C LEU A 261 11.54 18.76 -0.17
N LYS A 262 12.21 19.93 -0.14
CA LYS A 262 12.02 20.99 -1.13
C LYS A 262 12.44 20.54 -2.53
N GLU A 263 13.53 19.78 -2.65
CA GLU A 263 14.00 19.25 -3.92
C GLU A 263 13.01 18.21 -4.48
N ALA A 264 12.58 17.24 -3.67
CA ALA A 264 11.57 16.26 -4.07
C ALA A 264 10.25 16.93 -4.52
N ALA A 265 9.84 17.99 -3.82
CA ALA A 265 8.63 18.74 -4.14
C ALA A 265 8.67 19.45 -5.51
N LYS A 266 9.84 19.81 -6.05
CA LYS A 266 9.94 20.47 -7.37
C LYS A 266 9.38 19.59 -8.48
N GLY A 267 9.73 18.31 -8.48
CA GLY A 267 9.24 17.35 -9.47
C GLY A 267 7.72 17.18 -9.39
N ILE A 268 7.18 17.12 -8.17
CA ILE A 268 5.73 17.02 -7.93
C ILE A 268 5.02 18.30 -8.37
N LYS A 269 5.52 19.49 -8.01
CA LYS A 269 4.94 20.78 -8.42
C LYS A 269 4.82 20.91 -9.93
N GLU A 270 5.87 20.56 -10.66
CA GLU A 270 5.82 20.56 -12.13
C GLU A 270 4.85 19.50 -12.67
N MET A 271 4.80 18.31 -12.06
CA MET A 271 3.89 17.24 -12.47
C MET A 271 2.41 17.63 -12.32
N ILE A 272 2.03 18.35 -11.27
CA ILE A 272 0.63 18.69 -10.98
C ILE A 272 0.28 20.17 -11.18
N LYS A 273 1.12 20.90 -11.92
CA LYS A 273 1.02 22.35 -12.09
C LYS A 273 -0.34 22.79 -12.62
N GLY A 274 -0.91 23.82 -11.99
CA GLY A 274 -2.23 24.35 -12.33
C GLY A 274 -3.42 23.50 -11.85
N SER A 275 -3.16 22.48 -11.03
CA SER A 275 -4.22 21.77 -10.31
C SER A 275 -4.79 22.64 -9.18
N ASN A 276 -6.07 22.43 -8.87
CA ASN A 276 -6.76 23.17 -7.82
C ASN A 276 -7.93 22.37 -7.26
N ILE A 277 -8.29 22.70 -6.03
CA ILE A 277 -9.49 22.24 -5.35
C ILE A 277 -10.28 23.44 -4.86
N SER A 278 -11.60 23.36 -5.01
CA SER A 278 -12.57 24.29 -4.49
C SER A 278 -13.70 23.48 -3.89
N GLN A 279 -14.02 23.77 -2.64
CA GLN A 279 -15.15 23.20 -1.92
C GLN A 279 -15.92 24.33 -1.27
N LYS A 280 -17.24 24.30 -1.40
CA LYS A 280 -18.14 25.19 -0.68
C LYS A 280 -19.20 24.35 0.03
N THR A 281 -19.34 24.55 1.33
CA THR A 281 -20.35 23.87 2.14
C THR A 281 -21.22 24.90 2.84
N THR A 282 -22.53 24.79 2.70
CA THR A 282 -23.51 25.62 3.41
C THR A 282 -24.33 24.73 4.35
N PHE A 283 -24.34 25.07 5.63
CA PHE A 283 -25.09 24.35 6.66
C PHE A 283 -26.38 25.10 7.01
N GLU A 284 -27.51 24.57 6.57
CA GLU A 284 -28.85 25.03 6.98
C GLU A 284 -29.37 24.12 8.12
N GLU A 285 -30.48 24.50 8.74
CA GLU A 285 -31.04 23.76 9.89
C GLU A 285 -31.34 22.29 9.58
N ASN A 286 -31.94 22.03 8.42
CA ASN A 286 -32.38 20.69 7.99
C ASN A 286 -31.73 20.24 6.67
N LYS A 287 -30.71 20.96 6.21
CA LYS A 287 -30.09 20.73 4.91
C LYS A 287 -28.63 21.12 4.90
N VAL A 288 -27.81 20.35 4.19
CA VAL A 288 -26.42 20.67 3.88
C VAL A 288 -26.27 20.67 2.38
N ILE A 289 -25.59 21.69 1.88
CA ILE A 289 -25.29 21.85 0.46
C ILE A 289 -23.78 21.86 0.29
N GLN A 290 -23.25 20.96 -0.54
CA GLN A 290 -21.83 20.85 -0.84
C GLN A 290 -21.61 21.02 -2.34
N ASP A 291 -20.97 22.09 -2.74
CA ASP A 291 -20.46 22.30 -4.09
C ASP A 291 -18.98 21.91 -4.14
N LEU A 292 -18.62 21.01 -5.06
CA LEU A 292 -17.26 20.51 -5.24
C LEU A 292 -16.78 20.85 -6.65
N ALA A 293 -15.57 21.41 -6.75
CA ALA A 293 -14.88 21.57 -8.01
C ALA A 293 -13.39 21.24 -7.82
N MET A 294 -12.92 20.23 -8.54
CA MET A 294 -11.53 19.81 -8.53
C MET A 294 -11.00 19.81 -9.96
N GLN A 295 -9.74 20.18 -10.11
CA GLN A 295 -8.99 20.06 -11.34
C GLN A 295 -7.62 19.50 -11.01
N PHE A 296 -7.31 18.34 -11.57
CA PHE A 296 -6.01 17.69 -11.52
C PHE A 296 -5.41 17.71 -12.92
N ASN A 297 -4.30 18.41 -13.06
CA ASN A 297 -3.45 18.33 -14.23
C ASN A 297 -2.35 17.31 -13.90
N PHE A 298 -2.12 16.35 -14.79
CA PHE A 298 -1.02 15.40 -14.68
C PHE A 298 -0.14 15.60 -15.92
N ALA A 299 0.97 16.30 -15.71
CA ALA A 299 1.79 16.87 -16.76
C ALA A 299 0.97 17.72 -17.77
N ASP A 300 1.59 18.15 -18.86
CA ASP A 300 0.92 18.98 -19.88
C ASP A 300 -0.07 18.21 -20.77
N PHE A 301 -0.34 16.94 -20.48
CA PHE A 301 -1.05 16.05 -21.40
C PHE A 301 -2.27 15.32 -20.83
N ILE A 302 -2.48 15.26 -19.51
CA ILE A 302 -3.73 14.75 -18.92
C ILE A 302 -4.31 15.81 -17.99
N LYS A 303 -5.60 16.05 -18.13
CA LYS A 303 -6.36 16.91 -17.23
C LYS A 303 -7.64 16.19 -16.81
N VAL A 304 -7.87 16.07 -15.52
CA VAL A 304 -9.09 15.52 -14.94
C VAL A 304 -9.75 16.64 -14.16
N SER A 305 -11.02 16.89 -14.38
CA SER A 305 -11.79 17.81 -13.54
C SER A 305 -13.11 17.21 -13.15
N VAL A 306 -13.49 17.47 -11.90
CA VAL A 306 -14.72 16.99 -11.29
C VAL A 306 -15.46 18.21 -10.82
N LYS A 307 -16.73 18.36 -11.20
CA LYS A 307 -17.59 19.42 -10.68
C LYS A 307 -18.92 18.84 -10.31
N GLY A 308 -19.49 19.26 -9.19
CA GLY A 308 -20.79 18.77 -8.82
C GLY A 308 -21.31 19.34 -7.53
N LYS A 309 -22.53 18.89 -7.22
CA LYS A 309 -23.27 19.34 -6.06
C LYS A 309 -23.89 18.14 -5.36
N VAL A 310 -23.72 18.09 -4.05
CA VAL A 310 -24.32 17.11 -3.16
C VAL A 310 -25.20 17.85 -2.15
N ASN A 311 -26.41 17.35 -1.96
CA ASN A 311 -27.34 17.84 -0.97
C ASN A 311 -27.63 16.72 0.02
N THR A 312 -27.54 17.04 1.31
CA THR A 312 -27.96 16.16 2.39
C THR A 312 -29.14 16.82 3.09
N VAL A 313 -30.28 16.13 3.16
CA VAL A 313 -31.50 16.64 3.80
C VAL A 313 -31.81 15.79 5.01
N LYS A 314 -32.11 16.42 6.15
CA LYS A 314 -32.52 15.74 7.36
C LYS A 314 -33.85 15.02 7.14
N ASP A 315 -33.89 13.72 7.45
CA ASP A 315 -35.09 12.90 7.37
C ASP A 315 -35.00 11.80 8.45
N GLU A 316 -35.71 12.01 9.56
CA GLU A 316 -35.67 11.09 10.71
C GLU A 316 -36.44 9.78 10.47
N ASN A 317 -37.20 9.68 9.37
CA ASN A 317 -38.01 8.50 9.04
C ASN A 317 -37.30 7.51 8.12
N VAL A 318 -36.06 7.80 7.72
CA VAL A 318 -35.25 6.93 6.86
C VAL A 318 -35.07 5.56 7.49
N LYS A 319 -35.21 4.51 6.67
CA LYS A 319 -34.94 3.12 7.05
C LYS A 319 -34.09 2.49 5.97
N ILE A 320 -32.98 1.88 6.37
CA ILE A 320 -32.08 1.18 5.46
C ILE A 320 -32.40 -0.32 5.51
N ASN A 321 -32.75 -0.88 4.36
CA ASN A 321 -32.92 -2.32 4.20
C ASN A 321 -31.60 -2.92 3.73
N PHE A 322 -30.98 -3.73 4.59
CA PHE A 322 -29.70 -4.37 4.27
C PHE A 322 -29.91 -5.60 3.38
N PRO A 323 -29.00 -5.87 2.43
CA PRO A 323 -29.06 -7.07 1.62
C PRO A 323 -28.87 -8.33 2.49
N THR A 324 -29.59 -9.39 2.15
CA THR A 324 -29.50 -10.69 2.83
C THR A 324 -28.59 -11.68 2.09
N SER A 325 -28.42 -11.50 0.78
CA SER A 325 -27.51 -12.29 -0.06
C SER A 325 -26.11 -11.69 -0.01
N VAL A 326 -25.41 -11.92 1.10
CA VAL A 326 -24.06 -11.37 1.37
C VAL A 326 -23.07 -12.51 1.61
N LYS A 327 -22.04 -12.59 0.77
CA LYS A 327 -20.88 -13.46 1.02
C LYS A 327 -19.91 -12.72 1.94
N LYS A 328 -19.74 -13.22 3.15
CA LYS A 328 -18.70 -12.74 4.05
C LYS A 328 -17.34 -13.29 3.60
N LEU A 329 -16.36 -12.41 3.50
CA LEU A 329 -14.99 -12.73 3.14
C LEU A 329 -14.07 -12.29 4.28
N THR A 330 -13.05 -13.10 4.58
CA THR A 330 -11.90 -12.61 5.36
C THR A 330 -11.07 -11.63 4.53
N THR A 331 -10.19 -10.88 5.17
CA THR A 331 -9.23 -10.00 4.46
C THR A 331 -8.40 -10.79 3.45
N ASP A 332 -7.93 -11.99 3.82
CA ASP A 332 -7.14 -12.85 2.94
C ASP A 332 -7.95 -13.39 1.75
N GLU A 333 -9.19 -13.81 1.98
CA GLU A 333 -10.09 -14.24 0.90
C GLU A 333 -10.36 -13.08 -0.07
N TYR A 334 -10.62 -11.88 0.47
CA TYR A 334 -10.81 -10.68 -0.33
C TYR A 334 -9.54 -10.34 -1.14
N MET A 335 -8.37 -10.33 -0.50
CA MET A 335 -7.08 -10.06 -1.16
C MET A 335 -6.78 -11.07 -2.27
N LYS A 336 -7.05 -12.37 -2.05
CA LYS A 336 -6.94 -13.40 -3.09
C LYS A 336 -7.89 -13.14 -4.26
N LEU A 337 -9.08 -12.61 -4.01
CA LEU A 337 -10.04 -12.28 -5.08
C LEU A 337 -9.61 -11.06 -5.90
N ILE A 338 -9.12 -9.98 -5.26
CA ILE A 338 -8.67 -8.77 -5.96
C ILE A 338 -7.26 -8.91 -6.57
N MET A 339 -6.43 -9.79 -6.02
CA MET A 339 -5.03 -10.06 -6.44
C MET A 339 -4.75 -11.57 -6.58
N PRO A 340 -5.44 -12.29 -7.50
CA PRO A 340 -5.41 -13.76 -7.59
C PRO A 340 -4.05 -14.37 -7.96
N ASN A 341 -3.15 -13.57 -8.54
CA ASN A 341 -1.85 -14.04 -9.04
C ASN A 341 -0.66 -13.66 -8.14
N VAL A 342 -0.91 -13.27 -6.89
CA VAL A 342 0.14 -13.00 -5.90
C VAL A 342 0.06 -14.04 -4.80
N THR A 343 0.67 -15.20 -5.01
CA THR A 343 1.07 -16.07 -3.90
C THR A 343 2.42 -15.59 -3.42
N LEU A 344 2.47 -14.93 -2.26
CA LEU A 344 3.73 -14.60 -1.61
C LEU A 344 4.36 -15.90 -1.13
N VAL A 345 5.49 -16.28 -1.73
CA VAL A 345 6.29 -17.44 -1.32
C VAL A 345 7.56 -16.91 -0.68
N THR A 346 7.82 -17.32 0.56
CA THR A 346 9.10 -17.05 1.23
C THR A 346 10.13 -18.06 0.75
N VAL A 347 11.36 -17.60 0.51
CA VAL A 347 12.47 -18.48 0.12
C VAL A 347 13.53 -18.38 1.19
N ARG A 348 13.95 -19.52 1.73
CA ARG A 348 15.04 -19.64 2.70
C ARG A 348 16.21 -20.40 2.11
N VAL A 349 17.43 -19.98 2.45
CA VAL A 349 18.66 -20.71 2.14
C VAL A 349 19.35 -21.04 3.45
N ASN A 350 19.50 -22.33 3.76
CA ASN A 350 20.10 -22.79 5.01
C ASN A 350 19.48 -22.15 6.26
N GLY A 351 18.14 -22.02 6.28
CA GLY A 351 17.38 -21.44 7.39
C GLY A 351 17.25 -19.91 7.37
N GLU A 352 17.97 -19.20 6.51
CA GLU A 352 17.95 -17.73 6.43
C GLU A 352 17.03 -17.25 5.29
N ASP A 353 16.18 -16.26 5.56
CA ASP A 353 15.28 -15.66 4.58
C ASP A 353 16.02 -14.90 3.49
N ILE A 354 15.60 -15.09 2.24
CA ILE A 354 16.08 -14.33 1.08
C ILE A 354 15.14 -13.18 0.78
N THR A 355 15.62 -11.96 0.97
CA THR A 355 14.93 -10.74 0.56
C THR A 355 15.05 -10.51 -0.94
N PHE A 356 13.94 -10.21 -1.61
CA PHE A 356 13.91 -9.79 -3.02
C PHE A 356 13.67 -8.28 -3.08
N GLU A 357 14.71 -7.51 -3.43
CA GLU A 357 14.63 -6.04 -3.49
C GLU A 357 13.71 -5.56 -4.62
N ASP A 358 13.71 -6.27 -5.74
CA ASP A 358 12.95 -5.91 -6.92
C ASP A 358 11.53 -6.53 -6.86
N PRO A 359 10.46 -5.72 -6.76
CA PRO A 359 9.09 -6.20 -6.63
C PRO A 359 8.58 -6.94 -7.88
N GLU A 360 9.23 -6.76 -9.04
CA GLU A 360 8.92 -7.52 -10.25
C GLU A 360 9.67 -8.86 -10.32
N ALA A 361 10.63 -9.11 -9.42
CA ALA A 361 11.44 -10.34 -9.35
C ALA A 361 10.95 -11.32 -8.26
N LEU A 362 9.80 -11.06 -7.65
CA LEU A 362 9.26 -11.91 -6.59
C LEU A 362 9.07 -13.37 -7.06
N PRO A 363 9.16 -14.35 -6.14
CA PRO A 363 8.83 -15.74 -6.40
C PRO A 363 7.45 -15.91 -7.04
N LYS A 364 7.33 -16.88 -7.95
CA LYS A 364 6.07 -17.19 -8.65
C LYS A 364 5.81 -18.69 -8.62
N ILE A 365 4.54 -19.09 -8.53
CA ILE A 365 4.15 -20.48 -8.78
C ILE A 365 3.66 -20.57 -10.21
N MET A 366 4.31 -21.41 -11.04
CA MET A 366 3.92 -21.69 -12.42
C MET A 366 4.08 -23.19 -12.69
N ASN A 367 3.07 -23.80 -13.32
CA ASN A 367 3.03 -25.25 -13.58
C ASN A 367 3.27 -26.10 -12.32
N ASP A 368 2.62 -25.75 -11.20
CA ASP A 368 2.81 -26.40 -9.89
C ASP A 368 4.28 -26.48 -9.41
N ARG A 369 5.10 -25.52 -9.85
CA ARG A 369 6.49 -25.36 -9.42
C ARG A 369 6.75 -23.94 -8.99
N THR A 370 7.53 -23.77 -7.92
CA THR A 370 8.07 -22.46 -7.55
C THR A 370 9.18 -22.07 -8.51
N MET A 371 9.05 -20.87 -9.05
CA MET A 371 9.91 -20.29 -10.07
C MET A 371 10.53 -19.03 -9.49
N LEU A 372 11.85 -18.90 -9.61
CA LEU A 372 12.59 -17.73 -9.16
C LEU A 372 13.22 -17.02 -10.35
N ALA A 373 13.25 -15.68 -10.28
CA ALA A 373 14.00 -14.88 -11.24
C ALA A 373 15.49 -15.24 -11.10
N ALA A 374 16.09 -15.69 -12.20
CA ALA A 374 17.39 -16.36 -12.18
C ALA A 374 18.47 -15.50 -11.49
N ARG A 375 18.63 -14.24 -11.92
CA ARG A 375 19.63 -13.33 -11.30
C ARG A 375 19.30 -13.01 -9.85
N ALA A 376 18.06 -12.56 -9.60
CA ALA A 376 17.63 -12.07 -8.29
C ALA A 376 17.82 -13.09 -7.16
N PHE A 377 17.77 -14.39 -7.47
CA PHE A 377 18.03 -15.45 -6.49
C PHE A 377 19.42 -16.07 -6.61
N TYR A 378 19.82 -16.55 -7.80
CA TYR A 378 21.02 -17.40 -7.91
C TYR A 378 22.33 -16.63 -7.70
N GLU A 379 22.36 -15.31 -7.99
CA GLU A 379 23.53 -14.48 -7.68
C GLU A 379 23.70 -14.30 -6.16
N LYS A 380 22.59 -14.21 -5.41
CA LYS A 380 22.62 -14.12 -3.92
C LYS A 380 23.21 -15.37 -3.27
N ILE A 381 23.08 -16.54 -3.91
CA ILE A 381 23.71 -17.78 -3.44
C ILE A 381 25.07 -18.04 -4.13
N GLY A 382 25.68 -17.03 -4.74
CA GLY A 382 27.05 -17.10 -5.29
C GLY A 382 27.18 -17.79 -6.65
N ALA A 383 26.09 -17.95 -7.40
CA ALA A 383 26.15 -18.43 -8.77
C ALA A 383 26.28 -17.27 -9.77
N LYS A 384 26.90 -17.54 -10.92
CA LYS A 384 26.90 -16.64 -12.07
C LYS A 384 25.72 -16.95 -12.99
N VAL A 385 24.99 -15.93 -13.44
CA VAL A 385 23.83 -16.08 -14.33
C VAL A 385 24.06 -15.33 -15.64
N ASP A 386 24.24 -16.07 -16.73
CA ASP A 386 24.45 -15.53 -18.08
C ASP A 386 23.20 -15.74 -18.96
N TRP A 387 22.81 -14.71 -19.72
CA TRP A 387 21.71 -14.78 -20.69
C TRP A 387 22.26 -14.77 -22.13
N ASN A 388 21.82 -15.72 -22.95
CA ASN A 388 22.11 -15.75 -24.38
C ASN A 388 20.82 -15.47 -25.17
N GLY A 389 20.73 -14.27 -25.75
CA GLY A 389 19.57 -13.84 -26.52
C GLY A 389 19.41 -14.55 -27.87
N LYS A 390 20.51 -15.01 -28.50
CA LYS A 390 20.45 -15.72 -29.79
C LYS A 390 19.83 -17.10 -29.63
N ASP A 391 20.24 -17.81 -28.57
CA ASP A 391 19.77 -19.17 -28.29
C ASP A 391 18.54 -19.22 -27.39
N ARG A 392 18.06 -18.05 -26.92
CA ARG A 392 17.02 -17.89 -25.90
C ARG A 392 17.26 -18.84 -24.73
N SER A 393 18.43 -18.74 -24.11
CA SER A 393 18.83 -19.63 -23.01
C SER A 393 19.48 -18.88 -21.86
N VAL A 394 19.20 -19.34 -20.64
CA VAL A 394 19.90 -18.91 -19.43
C VAL A 394 20.90 -19.99 -19.02
N THR A 395 22.09 -19.55 -18.64
CA THR A 395 23.15 -20.39 -18.08
C THR A 395 23.39 -19.98 -16.64
N VAL A 396 23.24 -20.92 -15.71
CA VAL A 396 23.57 -20.72 -14.29
C VAL A 396 24.79 -21.56 -13.97
N THR A 397 25.85 -20.94 -13.47
CA THR A 397 27.12 -21.60 -13.15
C THR A 397 27.46 -21.37 -11.69
N LYS A 398 27.71 -22.44 -10.94
CA LYS A 398 28.18 -22.38 -9.55
C LYS A 398 29.22 -23.46 -9.33
N ASP A 399 30.36 -23.08 -8.77
CA ASP A 399 31.53 -23.94 -8.61
C ASP A 399 31.91 -24.64 -9.94
N LYS A 400 31.86 -25.98 -9.98
CA LYS A 400 32.12 -26.80 -11.16
C LYS A 400 30.88 -27.13 -11.99
N ASN A 401 29.69 -26.74 -11.52
CA ASN A 401 28.43 -27.13 -12.11
C ASN A 401 27.91 -26.02 -13.04
N LYS A 402 27.51 -26.42 -14.25
CA LYS A 402 26.92 -25.54 -15.26
C LYS A 402 25.58 -26.10 -15.70
N ILE A 403 24.54 -25.28 -15.58
CA ILE A 403 23.18 -25.62 -15.96
C ILE A 403 22.73 -24.66 -17.06
N VAL A 404 22.30 -25.18 -18.20
CA VAL A 404 21.77 -24.40 -19.32
C VAL A 404 20.30 -24.75 -19.51
N LEU A 405 19.43 -23.76 -19.37
CA LEU A 405 17.99 -23.90 -19.61
C LEU A 405 17.60 -23.05 -20.81
N LYS A 406 16.99 -23.69 -21.82
CA LYS A 406 16.40 -22.96 -22.94
C LYS A 406 14.98 -22.55 -22.58
N ILE A 407 14.61 -21.31 -22.92
CA ILE A 407 13.25 -20.81 -22.67
C ILE A 407 12.23 -21.67 -23.42
N ASP A 408 11.11 -21.96 -22.75
CA ASP A 408 10.01 -22.78 -23.25
C ASP A 408 10.36 -24.26 -23.53
N SER A 409 11.56 -24.71 -23.14
CA SER A 409 12.01 -26.11 -23.28
C SER A 409 11.81 -26.89 -21.98
N ASN A 410 11.30 -28.13 -22.08
CA ASN A 410 11.24 -29.08 -20.97
C ASN A 410 12.55 -29.87 -20.77
N LYS A 411 13.63 -29.42 -21.39
CA LYS A 411 14.97 -30.02 -21.32
C LYS A 411 15.98 -28.96 -20.89
N ALA A 412 16.90 -29.37 -20.02
CA ALA A 412 18.07 -28.60 -19.61
C ALA A 412 19.35 -29.42 -19.84
N LEU A 413 20.49 -28.74 -19.93
CA LEU A 413 21.80 -29.38 -19.88
C LEU A 413 22.43 -29.16 -18.51
N VAL A 414 22.74 -30.23 -17.79
CA VAL A 414 23.51 -30.20 -16.54
C VAL A 414 24.88 -30.79 -16.84
N ASN A 415 25.93 -29.96 -16.79
CA ASN A 415 27.30 -30.35 -17.12
C ASN A 415 27.42 -31.05 -18.50
N GLY A 416 26.66 -30.54 -19.48
CA GLY A 416 26.63 -31.08 -20.85
C GLY A 416 25.75 -32.31 -21.05
N LYS A 417 25.12 -32.86 -20.00
CA LYS A 417 24.16 -33.97 -20.10
C LYS A 417 22.73 -33.44 -20.10
N GLU A 418 21.90 -33.95 -21.01
CA GLU A 418 20.50 -33.59 -21.08
C GLU A 418 19.71 -34.19 -19.90
N VAL A 419 18.88 -33.37 -19.25
CA VAL A 419 18.00 -33.74 -18.15
C VAL A 419 16.62 -33.11 -18.38
N ALA A 420 15.56 -33.86 -18.09
CA ALA A 420 14.19 -33.37 -18.19
C ALA A 420 13.86 -32.37 -17.06
N LEU A 421 13.02 -31.39 -17.39
CA LEU A 421 12.49 -30.39 -16.47
C LEU A 421 11.00 -30.64 -16.24
N ASP A 422 10.57 -30.57 -14.99
CA ASP A 422 9.15 -30.60 -14.62
C ASP A 422 8.39 -29.34 -15.05
N SER A 423 9.09 -28.21 -15.16
CA SER A 423 8.56 -26.94 -15.66
C SER A 423 9.62 -26.23 -16.50
N PRO A 424 9.27 -25.71 -17.69
CA PRO A 424 10.22 -24.99 -18.53
C PRO A 424 10.65 -23.66 -17.89
N ALA A 425 11.84 -23.17 -18.27
CA ALA A 425 12.22 -21.79 -18.02
C ALA A 425 11.35 -20.84 -18.85
N VAL A 426 10.92 -19.70 -18.27
CA VAL A 426 10.01 -18.75 -18.94
C VAL A 426 10.48 -17.32 -18.74
N ILE A 427 10.07 -16.41 -19.63
CA ILE A 427 10.30 -14.97 -19.45
C ILE A 427 8.99 -14.30 -19.02
N VAL A 428 9.03 -13.60 -17.89
CA VAL A 428 7.91 -12.80 -17.38
C VAL A 428 8.42 -11.40 -17.14
N LYS A 429 7.83 -10.40 -17.83
CA LYS A 429 8.23 -8.99 -17.73
C LYS A 429 9.76 -8.78 -17.81
N ASP A 430 10.37 -9.29 -18.87
CA ASP A 430 11.82 -9.19 -19.13
C ASP A 430 12.73 -9.91 -18.10
N LYS A 431 12.16 -10.76 -17.23
CA LYS A 431 12.94 -11.59 -16.29
C LYS A 431 12.82 -13.05 -16.62
N THR A 432 13.95 -13.74 -16.59
CA THR A 432 14.00 -15.19 -16.79
C THR A 432 13.71 -15.90 -15.47
N TYR A 433 12.59 -16.62 -15.42
CA TYR A 433 12.17 -17.45 -14.31
C TYR A 433 12.55 -18.90 -14.58
N ILE A 434 13.17 -19.54 -13.58
CA ILE A 434 13.62 -20.93 -13.64
C ILE A 434 13.12 -21.75 -12.44
N PRO A 435 12.89 -23.06 -12.58
CA PRO A 435 12.38 -23.90 -11.50
C PRO A 435 13.39 -24.01 -10.37
N VAL A 436 13.01 -23.55 -9.18
CA VAL A 436 13.95 -23.45 -8.05
C VAL A 436 14.49 -24.81 -7.63
N ARG A 437 13.60 -25.81 -7.54
CA ARG A 437 13.95 -27.16 -7.11
C ARG A 437 15.02 -27.77 -8.02
N PHE A 438 14.75 -27.78 -9.33
CA PHE A 438 15.66 -28.38 -10.31
C PHE A 438 17.05 -27.76 -10.26
N VAL A 439 17.14 -26.44 -10.33
CA VAL A 439 18.43 -25.75 -10.44
C VAL A 439 19.19 -25.81 -9.12
N SER A 440 18.50 -25.70 -7.97
CA SER A 440 19.13 -25.85 -6.65
C SER A 440 19.61 -27.29 -6.40
N GLU A 441 18.83 -28.31 -6.74
CA GLU A 441 19.22 -29.73 -6.60
C GLU A 441 20.38 -30.10 -7.52
N ALA A 442 20.43 -29.56 -8.73
CA ALA A 442 21.58 -29.74 -9.63
C ALA A 442 22.88 -29.09 -9.08
N PHE A 443 22.78 -28.14 -8.16
CA PHE A 443 23.92 -27.61 -7.39
C PHE A 443 24.18 -28.34 -6.07
N GLY A 444 23.46 -29.42 -5.77
CA GLY A 444 23.64 -30.23 -4.57
C GLY A 444 22.88 -29.74 -3.34
N TYR A 445 21.93 -28.82 -3.51
CA TYR A 445 21.01 -28.45 -2.44
C TYR A 445 19.83 -29.42 -2.39
N LYS A 446 19.16 -29.49 -1.25
CA LYS A 446 17.84 -30.09 -1.06
C LYS A 446 16.81 -28.97 -1.05
N VAL A 447 15.58 -29.27 -1.49
CA VAL A 447 14.48 -28.31 -1.48
C VAL A 447 13.25 -28.90 -0.82
N LYS A 448 12.80 -28.28 0.28
CA LYS A 448 11.55 -28.59 0.97
C LYS A 448 10.55 -27.47 0.72
N TYR A 449 9.30 -27.84 0.46
CA TYR A 449 8.20 -26.90 0.34
C TYR A 449 7.28 -27.10 1.52
N ASP A 450 7.08 -26.07 2.32
CA ASP A 450 6.14 -26.04 3.42
C ASP A 450 4.92 -25.19 3.04
N LYS A 451 3.75 -25.81 3.13
CA LYS A 451 2.48 -25.17 2.81
C LYS A 451 1.86 -24.67 4.10
N ASN A 452 2.46 -23.65 4.71
CA ASN A 452 1.83 -22.91 5.81
C ASN A 452 0.54 -22.24 5.32
N ASP A 453 -0.49 -22.18 6.18
CA ASP A 453 -1.85 -21.69 5.82
C ASP A 453 -1.89 -20.21 5.38
N GLY A 454 -0.83 -19.43 5.65
CA GLY A 454 -0.68 -18.02 5.24
C GLY A 454 0.31 -17.81 4.08
N MET A 455 1.60 -18.05 4.32
CA MET A 455 2.69 -17.84 3.34
C MET A 455 3.52 -19.13 3.18
N PRO A 456 3.47 -19.79 2.01
CA PRO A 456 4.29 -20.97 1.76
C PRO A 456 5.79 -20.66 1.82
N ILE A 457 6.57 -21.62 2.30
CA ILE A 457 8.02 -21.50 2.43
C ILE A 457 8.72 -22.51 1.52
N VAL A 458 9.73 -22.06 0.80
CA VAL A 458 10.68 -22.91 0.07
C VAL A 458 12.01 -22.88 0.80
N ASP A 459 12.34 -23.97 1.49
CA ASP A 459 13.61 -24.19 2.17
C ASP A 459 14.62 -24.84 1.23
N ILE A 460 15.72 -24.16 0.96
CA ILE A 460 16.82 -24.62 0.12
C ILE A 460 18.05 -24.81 1.00
N TYR A 461 18.60 -26.02 1.08
CA TYR A 461 19.65 -26.28 2.06
C TYR A 461 20.66 -27.32 1.61
N ASN A 462 21.92 -27.19 2.00
CA ASN A 462 23.01 -28.12 1.64
C ASN A 462 23.60 -28.84 2.87
N MET A 463 22.77 -29.02 3.90
CA MET A 463 23.08 -29.72 5.16
C MET A 463 22.11 -30.89 5.39
N THR A 464 22.29 -31.64 6.47
CA THR A 464 21.31 -32.65 6.90
C THR A 464 20.04 -31.99 7.43
N GLU A 465 18.91 -32.70 7.39
CA GLU A 465 17.64 -32.18 7.93
C GLU A 465 17.74 -31.89 9.42
N LYS A 466 18.45 -32.74 10.18
CA LYS A 466 18.72 -32.53 11.60
C LYS A 466 19.55 -31.28 11.86
N GLU A 467 20.56 -31.00 11.03
CA GLU A 467 21.34 -29.76 11.12
C GLU A 467 20.49 -28.54 10.76
N LEU A 468 19.61 -28.64 9.77
CA LEU A 468 18.68 -27.58 9.41
C LEU A 468 17.67 -27.30 10.54
N GLU A 469 17.08 -28.34 11.13
CA GLU A 469 16.18 -28.23 12.27
C GLU A 469 16.88 -27.58 13.47
N ALA A 470 18.12 -28.00 13.76
CA ALA A 470 18.93 -27.40 14.81
C ALA A 470 19.22 -25.92 14.51
N LYS A 471 19.56 -25.58 13.26
CA LYS A 471 19.83 -24.20 12.85
C LYS A 471 18.58 -23.34 12.89
N LEU A 472 17.42 -23.85 12.47
CA LEU A 472 16.14 -23.14 12.57
C LEU A 472 15.74 -22.92 14.04
N ALA A 473 15.95 -23.91 14.90
CA ALA A 473 15.70 -23.77 16.33
C ALA A 473 16.69 -22.78 16.99
N GLU A 474 17.94 -22.73 16.52
CA GLU A 474 18.93 -21.74 16.96
C GLU A 474 18.54 -20.33 16.50
N ILE A 475 18.15 -20.14 15.25
CA ILE A 475 17.65 -18.87 14.71
C ILE A 475 16.40 -18.42 15.48
N GLU A 476 15.39 -19.29 15.66
CA GLU A 476 14.19 -18.98 16.45
C GLU A 476 14.55 -18.61 17.89
N LYS A 477 15.53 -19.30 18.48
CA LYS A 477 16.01 -19.01 19.83
C LYS A 477 16.74 -17.66 19.90
N GLU A 478 17.58 -17.34 18.93
CA GLU A 478 18.25 -16.04 18.82
C GLU A 478 17.25 -14.90 18.59
N GLU A 479 16.26 -15.10 17.72
CA GLU A 479 15.16 -14.15 17.50
C GLU A 479 14.35 -13.92 18.78
N ASN A 480 14.01 -15.00 19.49
CA ASN A 480 13.35 -14.89 20.80
C ASN A 480 14.22 -14.14 21.82
N TYR A 481 15.54 -14.36 21.81
CA TYR A 481 16.44 -13.56 22.65
C TYR A 481 16.45 -12.09 22.25
N LYS A 482 16.48 -11.78 20.95
CA LYS A 482 16.41 -10.40 20.46
C LYS A 482 15.09 -9.72 20.85
N ILE A 483 13.97 -10.42 20.71
CA ILE A 483 12.64 -9.94 21.12
C ILE A 483 12.64 -9.64 22.63
N ILE A 484 13.04 -10.59 23.46
CA ILE A 484 13.03 -10.39 24.92
C ILE A 484 14.06 -9.33 25.34
N ALA A 485 15.25 -9.31 24.75
CA ALA A 485 16.25 -8.27 25.02
C ALA A 485 15.74 -6.88 24.65
N SER A 486 15.01 -6.76 23.53
CA SER A 486 14.37 -5.50 23.14
C SER A 486 13.29 -5.09 24.14
N MET A 487 12.48 -6.02 24.65
CA MET A 487 11.45 -5.72 25.66
C MET A 487 12.06 -5.33 27.01
N LYS A 488 13.10 -6.05 27.46
CA LYS A 488 13.80 -5.80 28.73
C LYS A 488 14.69 -4.57 28.74
N THR A 489 14.92 -3.96 27.57
CA THR A 489 15.68 -2.71 27.53
C THR A 489 14.92 -1.60 28.26
N ASP A 490 13.59 -1.69 28.35
CA ASP A 490 12.79 -0.54 28.80
C ASP A 490 11.49 -0.90 29.52
N LEU A 491 11.07 -2.16 29.47
CA LEU A 491 9.95 -2.64 30.27
C LEU A 491 10.44 -3.33 31.54
N LYS A 492 9.64 -3.22 32.61
CA LYS A 492 9.89 -3.99 33.83
C LYS A 492 9.53 -5.47 33.60
N ASP A 493 10.16 -6.34 34.37
CA ASP A 493 10.02 -7.79 34.24
C ASP A 493 8.56 -8.31 34.26
N GLU A 494 7.72 -7.71 35.11
CA GLU A 494 6.29 -8.02 35.24
C GLU A 494 5.49 -7.60 33.98
N GLU A 495 5.88 -6.51 33.33
CA GLU A 495 5.27 -5.98 32.10
C GLU A 495 5.66 -6.82 30.89
N VAL A 496 6.91 -7.30 30.84
CA VAL A 496 7.38 -8.25 29.81
C VAL A 496 6.52 -9.52 29.83
N VAL A 497 6.32 -10.12 31.01
CA VAL A 497 5.53 -11.36 31.12
C VAL A 497 4.06 -11.14 30.73
N LYS A 498 3.48 -9.99 31.11
CA LYS A 498 2.11 -9.64 30.73
C LYS A 498 1.97 -9.47 29.23
N ASN A 499 2.86 -8.71 28.59
CA ASN A 499 2.82 -8.47 27.15
C ASN A 499 3.00 -9.76 26.35
N LEU A 500 3.86 -10.68 26.80
CA LEU A 500 4.00 -11.98 26.15
C LEU A 500 2.69 -12.78 26.18
N LYS A 501 2.00 -12.82 27.33
CA LYS A 501 0.73 -13.55 27.47
C LYS A 501 -0.45 -12.91 26.72
N ASP A 502 -0.40 -11.60 26.49
CA ASP A 502 -1.43 -10.87 25.73
C ASP A 502 -1.25 -11.05 24.20
N LEU A 503 -0.03 -11.34 23.74
CA LEU A 503 0.34 -11.39 22.32
C LEU A 503 0.51 -12.82 21.78
N TYR A 504 0.91 -13.76 22.63
CA TYR A 504 1.27 -15.12 22.22
C TYR A 504 0.57 -16.15 23.09
N GLU A 505 0.23 -17.29 22.50
CA GLU A 505 -0.37 -18.43 23.19
C GLU A 505 0.36 -19.74 22.82
N GLY A 506 0.10 -20.81 23.57
CA GLY A 506 0.60 -22.15 23.22
C GLY A 506 2.11 -22.30 23.27
N GLU A 507 2.66 -23.03 22.29
CA GLU A 507 4.09 -23.39 22.23
C GLU A 507 4.99 -22.17 22.05
N GLU A 508 4.57 -21.19 21.24
CA GLU A 508 5.31 -19.95 20.96
C GLU A 508 5.50 -19.11 22.24
N LEU A 509 4.44 -18.95 23.03
CA LEU A 509 4.51 -18.31 24.35
C LEU A 509 5.52 -19.02 25.26
N ASN A 510 5.52 -20.35 25.28
CA ASN A 510 6.43 -21.13 26.12
C ASN A 510 7.89 -20.91 25.72
N LYS A 511 8.18 -20.85 24.42
CA LYS A 511 9.53 -20.59 23.89
C LYS A 511 10.01 -19.18 24.26
N LEU A 512 9.16 -18.16 24.14
CA LEU A 512 9.47 -16.78 24.53
C LEU A 512 9.70 -16.64 26.05
N LEU A 513 8.89 -17.31 26.87
CA LEU A 513 9.08 -17.34 28.33
C LEU A 513 10.38 -18.07 28.72
N ALA A 514 10.73 -19.16 28.02
CA ALA A 514 12.02 -19.84 28.21
C ALA A 514 13.19 -18.94 27.83
N ALA A 515 13.10 -18.23 26.69
CA ALA A 515 14.10 -17.27 26.27
C ALA A 515 14.27 -16.13 27.30
N LYS A 516 13.17 -15.65 27.88
CA LYS A 516 13.22 -14.68 28.99
C LYS A 516 13.98 -15.22 30.20
N ALA A 517 13.65 -16.44 30.63
CA ALA A 517 14.27 -17.08 31.78
C ALA A 517 15.77 -17.31 31.57
N ASP A 518 16.20 -17.63 30.36
CA ASP A 518 17.62 -17.75 30.02
C ASP A 518 18.35 -16.41 30.10
N LEU A 519 17.75 -15.33 29.59
CA LEU A 519 18.31 -13.98 29.68
C LEU A 519 18.29 -13.42 31.11
N ASP A 520 17.30 -13.80 31.94
CA ASP A 520 17.29 -13.46 33.38
C ASP A 520 18.50 -14.06 34.12
N LYS A 521 18.88 -15.28 33.73
CA LYS A 521 20.02 -16.00 34.34
C LYS A 521 21.36 -15.58 33.77
N ASN A 522 21.38 -14.93 32.60
CA ASN A 522 22.61 -14.56 31.91
C ASN A 522 22.61 -13.06 31.49
N PRO A 523 23.02 -12.15 32.40
CA PRO A 523 23.08 -10.72 32.13
C PRO A 523 24.03 -10.33 31.00
N GLU A 524 25.10 -11.09 30.77
CA GLU A 524 26.04 -10.85 29.66
C GLU A 524 25.40 -11.18 28.32
N LEU A 525 24.61 -12.25 28.25
CA LEU A 525 23.85 -12.63 27.07
C LEU A 525 22.75 -11.61 26.76
N LEU A 526 22.07 -11.10 27.80
CA LEU A 526 21.12 -10.00 27.65
C LEU A 526 21.81 -8.77 27.04
N LYS A 527 22.96 -8.36 27.61
CA LYS A 527 23.71 -7.21 27.10
C LYS A 527 24.19 -7.41 25.66
N LYS A 528 24.64 -8.63 25.29
CA LYS A 528 25.01 -8.99 23.91
C LYS A 528 23.86 -8.69 22.95
N TYR A 529 22.67 -9.23 23.19
CA TYR A 529 21.53 -9.05 22.27
C TYR A 529 20.97 -7.63 22.29
N GLN A 530 21.06 -6.90 23.41
CA GLN A 530 20.75 -5.47 23.45
C GLN A 530 21.70 -4.65 22.56
N GLU A 531 23.00 -4.97 22.56
CA GLU A 531 23.98 -4.32 21.70
C GLU A 531 23.86 -4.72 20.22
N GLU A 532 23.50 -5.97 19.93
CA GLU A 532 23.24 -6.45 18.56
C GLU A 532 22.02 -5.79 17.95
N ASN A 533 20.89 -5.74 18.68
CA ASN A 533 19.69 -5.02 18.25
C ASN A 533 20.05 -3.56 17.89
N LYS A 534 20.78 -2.88 18.80
CA LYS A 534 21.28 -1.50 18.60
C LYS A 534 22.14 -1.32 17.35
N LYS A 535 22.94 -2.32 16.97
CA LYS A 535 23.79 -2.29 15.77
C LYS A 535 22.97 -2.54 14.50
N GLU A 536 22.03 -3.49 14.53
CA GLU A 536 21.18 -3.83 13.40
C GLU A 536 20.31 -2.64 12.97
N MET A 537 19.69 -1.92 13.92
CA MET A 537 18.94 -0.72 13.58
C MET A 537 19.83 0.41 13.05
N ALA A 538 21.04 0.58 13.60
CA ALA A 538 21.99 1.57 13.10
C ALA A 538 22.48 1.26 11.67
N ALA A 539 22.58 -0.01 11.28
CA ALA A 539 22.91 -0.44 9.91
C ALA A 539 21.72 -0.19 8.95
N PHE A 540 20.51 -0.56 9.38
CA PHE A 540 19.27 -0.27 8.65
C PHE A 540 19.04 1.23 8.43
N LEU A 541 19.52 2.09 9.34
CA LEU A 541 19.51 3.55 9.20
C LEU A 541 20.53 4.10 8.19
N LYS A 542 21.56 3.34 7.81
CA LYS A 542 22.60 3.75 6.85
C LYS A 542 22.33 3.35 5.39
N GLU A 543 21.77 2.17 5.12
CA GLU A 543 21.50 1.69 3.74
C GLU A 543 20.57 2.64 2.96
N ASP A 544 19.58 3.25 3.63
CA ASP A 544 18.69 4.28 3.05
C ASP A 544 19.45 5.53 2.51
N LYS A 545 20.72 5.75 2.88
CA LYS A 545 21.52 6.91 2.43
C LYS A 545 22.40 6.60 1.21
N GLU A 546 22.68 5.35 0.88
CA GLU A 546 23.54 4.96 -0.25
C GLU A 546 22.75 4.64 -1.53
N GLU A 547 21.53 4.10 -1.44
CA GLU A 547 20.64 3.88 -2.61
C GLU A 547 20.32 5.18 -3.39
N VAL A 548 20.41 6.35 -2.75
CA VAL A 548 20.17 7.66 -3.39
C VAL A 548 21.34 8.11 -4.30
N LYS A 549 22.51 7.45 -4.25
CA LYS A 549 23.71 7.87 -5.02
C LYS A 549 23.92 7.10 -6.33
N GLU A 550 23.49 5.85 -6.46
CA GLU A 550 23.81 5.03 -7.64
C GLU A 550 22.92 5.26 -8.87
N GLU A 551 21.73 5.86 -8.73
CA GLU A 551 20.85 6.18 -9.88
C GLU A 551 21.37 7.32 -10.80
N LYS A 552 22.50 7.97 -10.50
CA LYS A 552 23.01 9.13 -11.26
C LYS A 552 24.10 8.84 -12.30
N ALA A 553 24.54 7.60 -12.47
CA ALA A 553 25.70 7.30 -13.32
C ALA A 553 25.46 6.16 -14.32
N ASP A 554 24.59 6.35 -15.32
CA ASP A 554 24.81 5.75 -16.66
C ASP A 554 23.83 6.26 -17.72
N LYS A 555 24.27 7.25 -18.53
CA LYS A 555 23.70 7.53 -19.86
C LYS A 555 24.77 8.09 -20.81
N LYS A 556 25.28 7.24 -21.68
CA LYS A 556 25.80 7.63 -23.00
C LYS A 556 25.52 6.50 -24.00
N GLU A 557 24.68 6.76 -25.00
CA GLU A 557 24.84 6.24 -26.36
C GLU A 557 23.86 6.87 -27.37
N THR A 558 24.19 6.68 -28.65
CA THR A 558 24.11 7.60 -29.80
C THR A 558 22.90 7.41 -30.74
N LYS A 559 22.85 8.27 -31.78
CA LYS A 559 21.70 8.75 -32.56
C LYS A 559 21.00 7.77 -33.53
N GLU A 560 21.48 6.55 -33.75
CA GLU A 560 20.95 5.67 -34.82
C GLU A 560 19.87 4.66 -34.38
N VAL A 561 19.56 4.53 -33.08
CA VAL A 561 18.48 3.63 -32.59
C VAL A 561 17.09 4.30 -32.63
N LYS A 562 16.96 5.42 -33.37
CA LYS A 562 15.76 6.29 -33.32
C LYS A 562 14.64 5.89 -34.27
N GLU A 563 14.91 5.15 -35.35
CA GLU A 563 13.91 5.00 -36.42
C GLU A 563 13.13 3.68 -36.37
N GLU A 564 13.69 2.61 -35.80
CA GLU A 564 12.98 1.32 -35.68
C GLU A 564 12.08 1.21 -34.43
N LYS A 565 12.28 2.09 -33.43
CA LYS A 565 11.45 2.17 -32.20
C LYS A 565 10.16 2.99 -32.35
N VAL A 566 9.86 3.50 -33.55
CA VAL A 566 8.75 4.45 -33.77
C VAL A 566 7.42 3.73 -34.00
N ALA A 567 7.43 2.54 -34.60
CA ALA A 567 6.21 1.76 -34.84
C ALA A 567 5.69 1.04 -33.56
N GLU A 568 6.58 0.63 -32.66
CA GLU A 568 6.23 -0.12 -31.44
C GLU A 568 5.81 0.80 -30.25
N LYS A 569 6.10 2.12 -30.36
CA LYS A 569 5.81 3.12 -29.30
C LYS A 569 4.42 3.75 -29.37
N THR A 570 3.80 3.76 -30.54
CA THR A 570 2.45 4.29 -30.74
C THR A 570 1.39 3.34 -30.19
N GLU A 571 1.65 2.03 -30.19
CA GLU A 571 0.74 0.98 -29.68
C GLU A 571 0.72 0.96 -28.12
N LYS A 572 1.87 1.16 -27.46
CA LYS A 572 1.98 1.17 -25.97
C LYS A 572 1.39 2.42 -25.30
N SER A 573 1.03 3.45 -26.05
CA SER A 573 0.59 4.73 -25.49
C SER A 573 -0.91 4.75 -25.17
N ALA A 574 -1.75 4.11 -25.99
CA ALA A 574 -3.19 3.95 -25.71
C ALA A 574 -3.43 2.98 -24.54
N GLU A 575 -2.66 1.88 -24.48
CA GLU A 575 -2.71 0.91 -23.40
C GLU A 575 -2.26 1.49 -22.04
N LYS A 576 -1.27 2.39 -22.05
CA LYS A 576 -0.84 3.15 -20.86
C LYS A 576 -1.92 4.12 -20.38
N VAL A 577 -2.58 4.84 -21.29
CA VAL A 577 -3.66 5.78 -20.93
C VAL A 577 -4.85 5.02 -20.35
N ALA A 578 -5.22 3.87 -20.92
CA ALA A 578 -6.25 3.01 -20.36
C ALA A 578 -5.85 2.46 -18.97
N LYS A 579 -4.64 1.93 -18.81
CA LYS A 579 -4.14 1.43 -17.52
C LYS A 579 -4.07 2.50 -16.43
N VAL A 580 -3.69 3.73 -16.78
CA VAL A 580 -3.67 4.88 -15.85
C VAL A 580 -5.08 5.31 -15.48
N LEU A 581 -6.02 5.34 -16.43
CA LEU A 581 -7.43 5.63 -16.13
C LEU A 581 -8.06 4.54 -15.24
N PHE A 582 -7.71 3.27 -15.42
CA PHE A 582 -8.19 2.16 -14.59
C PHE A 582 -7.47 2.05 -13.24
N SER A 583 -6.21 2.46 -13.12
CA SER A 583 -5.48 2.49 -11.84
C SER A 583 -5.84 3.69 -10.95
N VAL A 584 -6.57 4.67 -11.49
CA VAL A 584 -7.15 5.79 -10.73
C VAL A 584 -8.56 5.43 -10.21
N VAL A 585 -9.16 4.35 -10.74
CA VAL A 585 -10.49 3.84 -10.37
C VAL A 585 -10.42 2.61 -9.45
N LYS A 586 -9.34 1.83 -9.51
CA LYS A 586 -8.96 0.85 -8.48
C LYS A 586 -8.18 1.53 -7.36
#